data_AF-A0A9D7RB56-F1
#
_entry.id   AF-A0A9D7RB56-F1
#
_cell.length_a   1.000
_cell.length_b   1.000
_cell.length_c   1.000
_cell.angle_alpha   90.00
_cell.angle_beta   90.00
_cell.angle_gamma   90.00
#
_symmetry.space_group_name_H-M   'P 1'
#
loop_
_entity.id
_entity.type
_entity.pdbx_description
1 polymer ?
#
loop_
_entity_poly.entity_id
_entity_poly.type
_entity_poly.pdbx_seq_one_letter_code
_entity_poly.pdbx_strand_id
1 'polypeptide(L)'
;MLISRVLLASLASLPAAFAAPSAPCAPFVAQAQDEEALKKEYKERREKLGKFDLDAHLELARWCNGVGLKREYKAQLNYIVKEDPEHAAARKELGQVKFDGQWVAESQLEALKKKKEEDEYKAKGWTKYNGEWVDPADIPNLKKGLVKVDGRWLSAEEKSKLDQGWVFLEGELLPPDAGEKLKQGLFPVEGGWVSEEQADTFHAKWATPWQITEGLVRLRTNVKRKVALEKVFPELKLAYRRMKTIFRSTEPAQPIDLYLLGSINDFNKYAENTEIGAESSNYGAYLDAANEKRPVIALNDERKLRHHIGYAIALGYMDRVKEAKVVIPPWFQVAVAGYNDRFHDKTDRKWLIENSPYITGGLGKYADLFETFDPSQMEAESFLKAMSQLGLLVAYFVDGGNAKHTQLFQEAMQAVLDGKGADGKFRAIAKAAKELDEAVGEFLKK
;
A
#
# COMPACT_ATOMS: atom_id res chain seq x y z
N MET A 1 -28.98 -7.69 -8.66
CA MET A 1 -29.38 -8.93 -9.35
C MET A 1 -29.27 -10.08 -8.36
N LEU A 2 -30.42 -10.72 -8.02
CA LEU A 2 -30.65 -12.13 -7.63
C LEU A 2 -29.71 -12.80 -6.58
N ILE A 3 -30.12 -13.55 -5.54
CA ILE A 3 -31.37 -14.23 -5.14
C ILE A 3 -31.23 -14.62 -3.65
N SER A 4 -32.32 -14.50 -2.88
CA SER A 4 -32.55 -15.14 -1.56
C SER A 4 -32.68 -16.67 -1.66
N ARG A 5 -32.16 -17.42 -0.68
CA ARG A 5 -32.59 -18.82 -0.47
C ARG A 5 -32.96 -19.09 0.98
N VAL A 6 -34.28 -19.21 1.17
CA VAL A 6 -34.94 -19.90 2.28
C VAL A 6 -35.04 -21.38 1.89
N LEU A 7 -34.70 -22.29 2.80
CA LEU A 7 -34.97 -23.73 2.63
C LEU A 7 -35.42 -24.32 3.96
N LEU A 8 -36.68 -24.70 3.99
CA LEU A 8 -37.37 -25.44 5.04
C LEU A 8 -38.23 -26.47 4.31
N ALA A 9 -37.93 -27.76 4.47
CA ALA A 9 -38.83 -28.83 4.06
C ALA A 9 -38.57 -30.09 4.89
N SER A 10 -39.65 -30.57 5.50
CA SER A 10 -39.74 -31.67 6.45
C SER A 10 -39.49 -33.03 5.81
N LEU A 11 -38.86 -33.92 6.58
CA LEU A 11 -38.78 -35.35 6.35
C LEU A 11 -40.11 -36.03 6.72
N ALA A 12 -40.71 -36.73 5.76
CA ALA A 12 -41.77 -37.70 6.00
C ALA A 12 -41.23 -39.11 5.73
N SER A 13 -41.48 -39.99 6.70
CA SER A 13 -41.20 -41.42 6.74
C SER A 13 -42.18 -42.21 5.87
N LEU A 14 -41.74 -43.39 5.38
CA LEU A 14 -42.43 -44.71 5.34
C LEU A 14 -41.84 -45.61 4.20
N PRO A 15 -42.10 -46.93 4.14
CA PRO A 15 -41.37 -47.96 4.88
C PRO A 15 -40.79 -49.07 3.96
N ALA A 16 -40.04 -49.99 4.57
CA ALA A 16 -39.43 -51.15 3.96
C ALA A 16 -40.45 -52.14 3.34
N ALA A 17 -40.06 -52.78 2.24
CA ALA A 17 -40.65 -54.03 1.80
C ALA A 17 -39.59 -54.99 1.24
N PHE A 18 -39.64 -56.20 1.81
CA PHE A 18 -38.97 -57.44 1.48
C PHE A 18 -38.91 -57.77 -0.02
N ALA A 19 -37.80 -58.40 -0.43
CA ALA A 19 -37.73 -59.82 -0.79
C ALA A 19 -36.60 -60.06 -1.80
N ALA A 20 -35.55 -60.76 -1.36
CA ALA A 20 -34.56 -61.35 -2.25
C ALA A 20 -34.99 -62.77 -2.64
N PRO A 21 -34.97 -63.15 -3.93
CA PRO A 21 -34.77 -64.51 -4.35
C PRO A 21 -33.29 -64.76 -4.63
N SER A 22 -32.72 -65.72 -3.92
CA SER A 22 -31.39 -66.28 -4.11
C SER A 22 -31.40 -67.34 -5.22
N ALA A 23 -30.66 -67.09 -6.30
CA ALA A 23 -30.07 -68.07 -7.21
C ALA A 23 -29.16 -67.34 -8.22
N PRO A 24 -28.19 -68.00 -8.88
CA PRO A 24 -27.11 -68.85 -8.36
C PRO A 24 -25.74 -68.14 -8.49
N CYS A 25 -24.75 -68.63 -7.74
CA CYS A 25 -23.34 -68.25 -7.90
C CYS A 25 -22.82 -68.53 -9.32
N ALA A 26 -22.70 -67.50 -10.15
CA ALA A 26 -21.65 -67.30 -11.18
C ALA A 26 -21.84 -65.88 -11.77
N PRO A 27 -20.89 -64.94 -11.55
CA PRO A 27 -19.81 -64.79 -12.51
C PRO A 27 -18.51 -64.26 -11.88
N PHE A 28 -18.01 -64.84 -10.78
CA PHE A 28 -16.71 -64.40 -10.26
C PHE A 28 -15.54 -64.84 -11.16
N VAL A 29 -15.72 -65.94 -11.91
CA VAL A 29 -14.67 -66.49 -12.81
C VAL A 29 -14.59 -65.73 -14.14
N ALA A 30 -15.72 -65.28 -14.71
CA ALA A 30 -15.74 -64.60 -16.01
C ALA A 30 -15.09 -63.20 -15.95
N GLN A 31 -15.35 -62.41 -14.90
CA GLN A 31 -14.69 -61.10 -14.73
C GLN A 31 -13.17 -61.22 -14.49
N ALA A 32 -12.72 -62.29 -13.84
CA ALA A 32 -11.30 -62.53 -13.61
C ALA A 32 -10.55 -62.95 -14.89
N GLN A 33 -11.19 -63.74 -15.76
CA GLN A 33 -10.62 -64.17 -17.04
C GLN A 33 -10.45 -63.00 -18.03
N ASP A 34 -11.42 -62.07 -18.05
CA ASP A 34 -11.33 -60.86 -18.87
C ASP A 34 -10.22 -59.90 -18.36
N GLU A 35 -10.05 -59.78 -17.04
CA GLU A 35 -8.97 -58.95 -16.46
C GLU A 35 -7.57 -59.53 -16.72
N GLU A 36 -7.40 -60.86 -16.66
CA GLU A 36 -6.12 -61.52 -16.99
C GLU A 36 -5.75 -61.38 -18.47
N ALA A 37 -6.73 -61.48 -19.37
CA ALA A 37 -6.53 -61.24 -20.80
C ALA A 37 -6.09 -59.78 -21.05
N LEU A 38 -6.74 -58.81 -20.42
CA LEU A 38 -6.37 -57.38 -20.50
C LEU A 38 -4.97 -57.11 -19.90
N LYS A 39 -4.58 -57.78 -18.82
CA LYS A 39 -3.22 -57.69 -18.25
C LYS A 39 -2.16 -58.29 -19.16
N LYS A 40 -2.49 -59.36 -19.89
CA LYS A 40 -1.60 -59.94 -20.91
C LYS A 40 -1.39 -58.95 -22.05
N GLU A 41 -2.47 -58.36 -22.57
CA GLU A 41 -2.41 -57.34 -23.60
C GLU A 41 -1.65 -56.09 -23.14
N TYR A 42 -1.82 -55.66 -21.88
CA TYR A 42 -1.02 -54.60 -21.28
C TYR A 42 0.48 -54.89 -21.32
N LYS A 43 0.91 -56.11 -20.97
CA LYS A 43 2.32 -56.50 -21.01
C LYS A 43 2.87 -56.47 -22.43
N GLU A 44 2.14 -57.04 -23.39
CA GLU A 44 2.54 -57.05 -24.80
C GLU A 44 2.63 -55.63 -25.38
N ARG A 45 1.68 -54.74 -25.05
CA ARG A 45 1.73 -53.32 -25.44
C ARG A 45 2.92 -52.62 -24.80
N ARG A 46 3.19 -52.86 -23.52
CA ARG A 46 4.31 -52.26 -22.78
C ARG A 46 5.68 -52.70 -23.32
N GLU A 47 5.84 -53.97 -23.70
CA GLU A 47 7.10 -54.51 -24.25
C GLU A 47 7.47 -53.91 -25.62
N LYS A 48 6.45 -53.48 -26.38
CA LYS A 48 6.63 -52.82 -27.67
C LYS A 48 7.00 -51.33 -27.54
N LEU A 49 6.85 -50.74 -26.35
CA LEU A 49 7.17 -49.33 -26.13
C LEU A 49 8.67 -49.10 -25.93
N GLY A 50 9.18 -48.03 -26.52
CA GLY A 50 10.53 -47.54 -26.23
C GLY A 50 10.63 -47.04 -24.79
N LYS A 51 11.70 -47.40 -24.09
CA LYS A 51 11.90 -47.09 -22.67
C LYS A 51 11.76 -45.60 -22.31
N PHE A 52 12.07 -44.69 -23.24
CA PHE A 52 12.03 -43.23 -23.03
C PHE A 52 10.91 -42.53 -23.81
N ASP A 53 9.98 -43.27 -24.41
CA ASP A 53 8.84 -42.70 -25.13
C ASP A 53 7.69 -42.39 -24.16
N LEU A 54 7.85 -41.28 -23.42
CA LEU A 54 6.93 -40.92 -22.34
C LEU A 54 5.50 -40.65 -22.83
N ASP A 55 5.34 -40.13 -24.05
CA ASP A 55 4.03 -39.90 -24.68
C ASP A 55 3.32 -41.23 -24.98
N ALA A 56 4.02 -42.22 -25.53
CA ALA A 56 3.45 -43.54 -25.76
C ALA A 56 3.12 -44.28 -24.44
N HIS A 57 3.93 -44.07 -23.39
CA HIS A 57 3.60 -44.53 -22.04
C HIS A 57 2.34 -43.85 -21.47
N LEU A 58 2.11 -42.57 -21.77
CA LEU A 58 0.90 -41.83 -21.35
C LEU A 58 -0.35 -42.35 -22.08
N GLU A 59 -0.25 -42.63 -23.38
CA GLU A 59 -1.35 -43.24 -24.14
C GLU A 59 -1.70 -44.64 -23.62
N LEU A 60 -0.69 -45.45 -23.28
CA LEU A 60 -0.91 -46.74 -22.65
C LEU A 60 -1.59 -46.60 -21.28
N ALA A 61 -1.23 -45.59 -20.49
CA ALA A 61 -1.91 -45.29 -19.23
C ALA A 61 -3.40 -44.96 -19.48
N ARG A 62 -3.70 -44.07 -20.44
CA ARG A 62 -5.08 -43.72 -20.81
C ARG A 62 -5.90 -44.94 -21.26
N TRP A 63 -5.30 -45.82 -22.05
CA TRP A 63 -5.93 -47.09 -22.42
C TRP A 63 -6.22 -47.96 -21.19
N CYS A 64 -5.26 -48.14 -20.27
CA CYS A 64 -5.46 -48.88 -19.03
C CYS A 64 -6.64 -48.32 -18.20
N ASN A 65 -6.76 -47.00 -18.14
CA ASN A 65 -7.88 -46.35 -17.46
C ASN A 65 -9.22 -46.66 -18.15
N GLY A 66 -9.26 -46.62 -19.48
CA GLY A 66 -10.45 -46.93 -20.29
C GLY A 66 -10.93 -48.38 -20.17
N VAL A 67 -10.02 -49.35 -20.00
CA VAL A 67 -10.36 -50.78 -19.81
C VAL A 67 -10.49 -51.20 -18.34
N GLY A 68 -10.36 -50.27 -17.38
CA GLY A 68 -10.54 -50.54 -15.95
C GLY A 68 -9.33 -51.09 -15.21
N LEU A 69 -8.15 -51.17 -15.84
CA LEU A 69 -6.87 -51.60 -15.24
C LEU A 69 -6.24 -50.47 -14.40
N LYS A 70 -6.85 -50.16 -13.26
CA LYS A 70 -6.47 -49.01 -12.41
C LYS A 70 -5.06 -49.10 -11.80
N ARG A 71 -4.57 -50.30 -11.52
CA ARG A 71 -3.24 -50.51 -10.92
C ARG A 71 -2.14 -50.22 -11.94
N GLU A 72 -2.31 -50.75 -13.14
CA GLU A 72 -1.43 -50.58 -14.29
C GLU A 72 -1.43 -49.13 -14.78
N TYR A 73 -2.61 -48.49 -14.80
CA TYR A 73 -2.77 -47.06 -15.05
C TYR A 73 -1.88 -46.21 -14.13
N LYS A 74 -2.03 -46.37 -12.80
CA LYS A 74 -1.22 -45.63 -11.82
C LYS A 74 0.27 -45.97 -11.94
N ALA A 75 0.60 -47.23 -12.23
CA ALA A 75 2.00 -47.66 -12.39
C ALA A 75 2.68 -46.97 -13.59
N GLN A 76 1.97 -46.84 -14.72
CA GLN A 76 2.50 -46.13 -15.89
C GLN A 76 2.64 -44.63 -15.64
N LEU A 77 1.67 -43.99 -15.00
CA LEU A 77 1.79 -42.57 -14.64
C LEU A 77 2.95 -42.31 -13.67
N ASN A 78 3.13 -43.17 -12.67
CA ASN A 78 4.27 -43.07 -11.75
C ASN A 78 5.61 -43.33 -12.45
N TYR A 79 5.64 -44.20 -13.46
CA TYR A 79 6.84 -44.39 -14.30
C TYR A 79 7.18 -43.10 -15.06
N ILE A 80 6.20 -42.48 -15.72
CA ILE A 80 6.38 -41.23 -16.46
C ILE A 80 6.90 -40.12 -15.53
N VAL A 81 6.30 -39.96 -14.35
CA VAL A 81 6.72 -38.94 -13.36
C VAL A 81 8.11 -39.23 -12.77
N LYS A 82 8.54 -40.49 -12.74
CA LYS A 82 9.89 -40.85 -12.29
C LYS A 82 10.96 -40.44 -13.31
N GLU A 83 10.68 -40.61 -14.60
CA GLU A 83 11.62 -40.27 -15.68
C GLU A 83 11.59 -38.76 -16.01
N ASP A 84 10.41 -38.14 -16.00
CA ASP A 84 10.22 -36.69 -16.10
C ASP A 84 9.39 -36.17 -14.91
N PRO A 85 10.06 -35.67 -13.84
CA PRO A 85 9.39 -35.11 -12.67
C PRO A 85 8.45 -33.94 -12.97
N GLU A 86 8.61 -33.25 -14.10
CA GLU A 86 7.82 -32.09 -14.50
C GLU A 86 6.75 -32.40 -15.56
N HIS A 87 6.52 -33.68 -15.86
CA HIS A 87 5.57 -34.12 -16.87
C HIS A 87 4.12 -33.76 -16.51
N ALA A 88 3.66 -32.61 -16.98
CA ALA A 88 2.40 -31.99 -16.56
C ALA A 88 1.17 -32.87 -16.81
N ALA A 89 1.11 -33.57 -17.95
CA ALA A 89 -0.03 -34.41 -18.28
C ALA A 89 -0.16 -35.62 -17.34
N ALA A 90 0.93 -36.36 -17.07
CA ALA A 90 0.91 -37.50 -16.16
C ALA A 90 0.56 -37.10 -14.71
N ARG A 91 1.06 -35.95 -14.24
CA ARG A 91 0.73 -35.44 -12.90
C ARG A 91 -0.73 -34.98 -12.80
N LYS A 92 -1.27 -34.35 -13.83
CA LYS A 92 -2.70 -34.01 -13.89
C LYS A 92 -3.58 -35.25 -13.79
N GLU A 93 -3.22 -36.31 -14.52
CA GLU A 93 -3.92 -37.61 -14.50
C GLU A 93 -3.80 -38.34 -13.15
N LEU A 94 -2.76 -38.04 -12.36
CA LEU A 94 -2.60 -38.45 -10.95
C LEU A 94 -3.38 -37.57 -9.95
N GLY A 95 -4.11 -36.55 -10.43
CA GLY A 95 -4.82 -35.60 -9.58
C GLY A 95 -3.88 -34.62 -8.87
N GLN A 96 -2.72 -34.33 -9.47
CA GLN A 96 -1.78 -33.33 -8.98
C GLN A 96 -1.81 -32.07 -9.83
N VAL A 97 -1.64 -30.93 -9.19
CA VAL A 97 -1.61 -29.60 -9.80
C VAL A 97 -0.36 -28.86 -9.34
N LYS A 98 0.17 -28.00 -10.19
CA LYS A 98 1.36 -27.21 -9.87
C LYS A 98 0.94 -25.96 -9.08
N PHE A 99 1.42 -25.83 -7.84
CA PHE A 99 1.20 -24.69 -6.97
C PHE A 99 2.54 -24.25 -6.36
N ASP A 100 2.89 -22.98 -6.52
CA ASP A 100 4.13 -22.39 -5.99
C ASP A 100 5.42 -23.14 -6.40
N GLY A 101 5.47 -23.58 -7.65
CA GLY A 101 6.62 -24.32 -8.18
C GLY A 101 6.68 -25.80 -7.78
N GLN A 102 5.72 -26.28 -6.97
CA GLN A 102 5.65 -27.68 -6.52
C GLN A 102 4.39 -28.38 -7.01
N TRP A 103 4.48 -29.68 -7.26
CA TRP A 103 3.32 -30.51 -7.60
C TRP A 103 2.64 -31.01 -6.33
N VAL A 104 1.38 -30.63 -6.14
CA VAL A 104 0.58 -30.94 -4.95
C VAL A 104 -0.69 -31.66 -5.35
N ALA A 105 -1.23 -32.50 -4.48
CA ALA A 105 -2.53 -33.13 -4.75
C ALA A 105 -3.62 -32.06 -4.82
N GLU A 106 -4.54 -32.17 -5.77
CA GLU A 106 -5.65 -31.22 -5.95
C GLU A 106 -6.50 -31.11 -4.67
N SER A 107 -6.69 -32.22 -3.95
CA SER A 107 -7.38 -32.24 -2.66
C SER A 107 -6.67 -31.44 -1.56
N GLN A 108 -5.37 -31.19 -1.70
CA GLN A 108 -4.56 -30.41 -0.75
C GLN A 108 -4.39 -28.95 -1.19
N LEU A 109 -4.74 -28.61 -2.44
CA LEU A 109 -4.54 -27.28 -3.01
C LEU A 109 -5.21 -26.19 -2.17
N GLU A 110 -6.47 -26.36 -1.80
CA GLU A 110 -7.21 -25.35 -1.03
C GLU A 110 -6.67 -25.17 0.39
N ALA A 111 -6.19 -26.25 1.03
CA ALA A 111 -5.54 -26.17 2.32
C ALA A 111 -4.19 -25.43 2.24
N LEU A 112 -3.40 -25.68 1.18
CA LEU A 112 -2.13 -25.01 0.94
C LEU A 112 -2.30 -23.54 0.58
N LYS A 113 -3.30 -23.20 -0.24
CA LYS A 113 -3.66 -21.81 -0.54
C LYS A 113 -4.03 -21.06 0.73
N LYS A 114 -4.93 -21.62 1.55
CA LYS A 114 -5.30 -21.03 2.85
C LYS A 114 -4.10 -20.86 3.75
N LYS A 115 -3.25 -21.89 3.89
CA LYS A 115 -2.04 -21.79 4.71
C LYS A 115 -1.10 -20.68 4.21
N LYS A 116 -0.86 -20.62 2.90
CA LYS A 116 -0.02 -19.58 2.29
C LYS A 116 -0.59 -18.18 2.55
N GLU A 117 -1.89 -18.01 2.36
CA GLU A 117 -2.59 -16.76 2.68
C GLU A 117 -2.46 -16.39 4.17
N GLU A 118 -2.65 -17.34 5.08
CA GLU A 118 -2.45 -17.12 6.51
C GLU A 118 -1.00 -16.75 6.86
N ASP A 119 -0.02 -17.42 6.24
CA ASP A 119 1.40 -17.13 6.43
C ASP A 119 1.77 -15.75 5.86
N GLU A 120 1.19 -15.35 4.72
CA GLU A 120 1.34 -14.01 4.13
C GLU A 120 0.73 -12.91 5.03
N TYR A 121 -0.46 -13.13 5.58
CA TYR A 121 -1.07 -12.17 6.52
C TYR A 121 -0.28 -12.07 7.82
N LYS A 122 0.19 -13.19 8.38
CA LYS A 122 1.08 -13.17 9.56
C LYS A 122 2.39 -12.47 9.28
N ALA A 123 2.99 -12.67 8.10
CA ALA A 123 4.21 -11.98 7.69
C ALA A 123 4.00 -10.47 7.57
N LYS A 124 2.80 -10.03 7.19
CA LYS A 124 2.38 -8.60 7.20
C LYS A 124 2.03 -8.09 8.60
N GLY A 125 2.08 -8.93 9.63
CA GLY A 125 1.70 -8.57 11.01
C GLY A 125 0.19 -8.47 11.24
N TRP A 126 -0.64 -8.97 10.32
CA TRP A 126 -2.10 -8.94 10.45
C TRP A 126 -2.58 -9.96 11.49
N THR A 127 -3.77 -9.75 12.03
CA THR A 127 -4.39 -10.65 13.02
C THR A 127 -5.87 -10.89 12.69
N LYS A 128 -6.44 -12.00 13.18
CA LYS A 128 -7.86 -12.28 12.95
C LYS A 128 -8.73 -11.54 13.98
N TYR A 129 -9.68 -10.76 13.49
CA TYR A 129 -10.74 -10.14 14.28
C TYR A 129 -12.09 -10.50 13.67
N ASN A 130 -13.01 -11.06 14.46
CA ASN A 130 -14.31 -11.56 14.00
C ASN A 130 -14.25 -12.51 12.78
N GLY A 131 -13.18 -13.29 12.65
CA GLY A 131 -13.00 -14.25 11.56
C GLY A 131 -12.34 -13.69 10.30
N GLU A 132 -12.12 -12.37 10.22
CA GLU A 132 -11.45 -11.71 9.11
C GLU A 132 -10.03 -11.29 9.49
N TRP A 133 -9.11 -11.32 8.53
CA TRP A 133 -7.76 -10.79 8.72
C TRP A 133 -7.80 -9.26 8.67
N VAL A 134 -7.33 -8.61 9.72
CA VAL A 134 -7.30 -7.15 9.84
C VAL A 134 -5.93 -6.66 10.31
N ASP A 135 -5.61 -5.42 9.97
CA ASP A 135 -4.47 -4.72 10.55
C ASP A 135 -4.71 -4.53 12.06
N PRO A 136 -3.75 -4.85 12.95
CA PRO A 136 -3.89 -4.60 14.38
C PRO A 136 -4.24 -3.14 14.71
N ALA A 137 -3.77 -2.17 13.92
CA ALA A 137 -4.08 -0.75 14.07
C ALA A 137 -5.57 -0.41 13.81
N ASP A 138 -6.27 -1.27 13.05
CA ASP A 138 -7.68 -1.10 12.70
C ASP A 138 -8.63 -1.63 13.80
N ILE A 139 -8.16 -2.55 14.67
CA ILE A 139 -8.94 -3.19 15.73
C ILE A 139 -9.64 -2.21 16.68
N PRO A 140 -9.01 -1.12 17.16
CA PRO A 140 -9.68 -0.16 18.03
C PRO A 140 -10.93 0.46 17.40
N ASN A 141 -10.93 0.70 16.09
CA ASN A 141 -12.07 1.26 15.36
C ASN A 141 -13.15 0.20 15.10
N LEU A 142 -12.75 -1.03 14.75
CA LEU A 142 -13.66 -2.16 14.62
C LEU A 142 -14.38 -2.49 15.93
N LYS A 143 -13.69 -2.37 17.08
CA LYS A 143 -14.30 -2.50 18.42
C LYS A 143 -15.34 -1.41 18.72
N LYS A 144 -15.19 -0.22 18.12
CA LYS A 144 -16.17 0.87 18.19
C LYS A 144 -17.35 0.68 17.23
N GLY A 145 -17.40 -0.42 16.48
CA GLY A 145 -18.45 -0.70 15.49
C GLY A 145 -18.30 0.10 14.19
N LEU A 146 -17.11 0.67 13.94
CA LEU A 146 -16.82 1.37 12.69
C LEU A 146 -16.39 0.36 11.62
N VAL A 147 -16.71 0.65 10.36
CA VAL A 147 -16.33 -0.14 9.19
C VAL A 147 -15.50 0.73 8.26
N LYS A 148 -14.43 0.17 7.71
CA LYS A 148 -13.54 0.88 6.78
C LYS A 148 -14.09 0.76 5.36
N VAL A 149 -14.49 1.87 4.74
CA VAL A 149 -14.97 1.96 3.35
C VAL A 149 -14.11 3.00 2.62
N ASP A 150 -13.46 2.60 1.53
CA ASP A 150 -12.54 3.45 0.75
C ASP A 150 -11.50 4.19 1.62
N GLY A 151 -10.96 3.49 2.62
CA GLY A 151 -9.96 4.03 3.55
C GLY A 151 -10.53 4.94 4.65
N ARG A 152 -11.85 5.15 4.71
CA ARG A 152 -12.53 5.95 5.74
C ARG A 152 -13.25 5.07 6.74
N TRP A 153 -13.17 5.42 8.02
CA TRP A 153 -13.94 4.76 9.07
C TRP A 153 -15.33 5.36 9.16
N LEU A 154 -16.34 4.53 8.91
CA LEU A 154 -17.74 4.90 8.93
C LEU A 154 -18.48 4.15 10.03
N SER A 155 -19.43 4.80 10.67
CA SER A 155 -20.43 4.15 11.50
C SER A 155 -21.32 3.21 10.66
N ALA A 156 -22.00 2.28 11.33
CA ALA A 156 -22.98 1.42 10.67
C ALA A 156 -24.10 2.21 9.96
N GLU A 157 -24.49 3.37 10.50
CA GLU A 157 -25.48 4.27 9.90
C GLU A 157 -24.95 4.89 8.61
N GLU A 158 -23.74 5.45 8.63
CA GLU A 158 -23.10 6.04 7.44
C GLU A 158 -22.89 5.01 6.35
N LYS A 159 -22.46 3.79 6.71
CA LYS A 159 -22.37 2.68 5.77
C LYS A 159 -23.74 2.34 5.18
N SER A 160 -24.78 2.26 6.00
CA SER A 160 -26.14 2.00 5.50
C SER A 160 -26.64 3.10 4.56
N LYS A 161 -26.28 4.37 4.80
CA LYS A 161 -26.61 5.48 3.89
C LYS A 161 -25.89 5.32 2.55
N LEU A 162 -24.62 4.97 2.56
CA LEU A 162 -23.89 4.65 1.32
C LEU A 162 -24.52 3.49 0.56
N ASP A 163 -24.92 2.42 1.25
CA ASP A 163 -25.61 1.29 0.64
C ASP A 163 -26.98 1.70 0.03
N GLN A 164 -27.58 2.79 0.52
CA GLN A 164 -28.80 3.41 0.00
C GLN A 164 -28.55 4.43 -1.13
N GLY A 165 -27.31 4.55 -1.61
CA GLY A 165 -26.95 5.43 -2.72
C GLY A 165 -26.65 6.88 -2.32
N TRP A 166 -26.49 7.17 -1.02
CA TRP A 166 -25.96 8.46 -0.58
C TRP A 166 -24.51 8.61 -1.06
N VAL A 167 -24.07 9.85 -1.25
CA VAL A 167 -22.73 10.16 -1.75
C VAL A 167 -21.97 11.03 -0.76
N PHE A 168 -20.69 10.76 -0.57
CA PHE A 168 -19.83 11.62 0.22
C PHE A 168 -19.32 12.80 -0.61
N LEU A 169 -19.53 14.01 -0.11
CA LEU A 169 -18.88 15.22 -0.58
C LEU A 169 -18.41 16.02 0.63
N GLU A 170 -17.16 16.47 0.63
CA GLU A 170 -16.66 17.40 1.66
C GLU A 170 -16.77 16.93 3.12
N GLY A 171 -16.71 15.62 3.32
CA GLY A 171 -16.84 15.02 4.65
C GLY A 171 -18.29 14.86 5.11
N GLU A 172 -19.25 15.22 4.27
CA GLU A 172 -20.68 15.11 4.55
C GLU A 172 -21.33 14.05 3.66
N LEU A 173 -22.29 13.31 4.23
CA LEU A 173 -23.16 12.43 3.47
C LEU A 173 -24.31 13.22 2.87
N LEU A 174 -24.36 13.24 1.55
CA LEU A 174 -25.42 13.89 0.80
C LEU A 174 -26.46 12.85 0.32
N PRO A 175 -27.75 13.24 0.27
CA PRO A 175 -28.83 12.34 -0.13
C PRO A 175 -28.63 11.80 -1.56
N PRO A 176 -29.27 10.68 -1.95
CA PRO A 176 -28.99 10.00 -3.22
C PRO A 176 -29.18 10.87 -4.47
N ASP A 177 -30.09 11.86 -4.44
CA ASP A 177 -30.31 12.80 -5.54
C ASP A 177 -29.13 13.78 -5.75
N ALA A 178 -28.27 13.95 -4.74
CA ALA A 178 -27.03 14.72 -4.84
C ALA A 178 -26.09 14.14 -5.90
N GLY A 179 -26.08 12.82 -6.09
CA GLY A 179 -25.21 12.18 -7.09
C GLY A 179 -25.47 12.69 -8.50
N GLU A 180 -26.75 12.88 -8.86
CA GLU A 180 -27.12 13.43 -10.17
C GLU A 180 -26.81 14.93 -10.28
N LYS A 181 -27.03 15.70 -9.21
CA LYS A 181 -26.68 17.13 -9.17
C LYS A 181 -25.17 17.36 -9.32
N LEU A 182 -24.36 16.54 -8.67
CA LEU A 182 -22.89 16.58 -8.81
C LEU A 182 -22.44 16.25 -10.23
N LYS A 183 -23.07 15.27 -10.89
CA LYS A 183 -22.79 14.97 -12.31
C LYS A 183 -23.16 16.14 -13.24
N GLN A 184 -24.13 16.96 -12.86
CA GLN A 184 -24.50 18.20 -13.57
C GLN A 184 -23.58 19.38 -13.26
N GLY A 185 -22.54 19.20 -12.41
CA GLY A 185 -21.64 20.27 -12.00
C GLY A 185 -22.25 21.24 -10.99
N LEU A 186 -23.27 20.80 -10.25
CA LEU A 186 -23.88 21.56 -9.16
C LEU A 186 -23.30 21.10 -7.82
N PHE A 187 -23.01 22.06 -6.96
CA PHE A 187 -22.41 21.84 -5.65
C PHE A 187 -23.27 22.45 -4.54
N PRO A 188 -23.38 21.79 -3.38
CA PRO A 188 -24.12 22.32 -2.27
C PRO A 188 -23.33 23.44 -1.60
N VAL A 189 -23.99 24.56 -1.34
CA VAL A 189 -23.51 25.65 -0.49
C VAL A 189 -24.63 26.04 0.47
N GLU A 190 -24.34 26.93 1.42
CA GLU A 190 -25.40 27.50 2.26
C GLU A 190 -26.45 28.20 1.37
N GLY A 191 -27.71 27.74 1.46
CA GLY A 191 -28.81 28.27 0.66
C GLY A 191 -29.15 27.49 -0.62
N GLY A 192 -28.44 26.39 -0.94
CA GLY A 192 -28.87 25.45 -1.98
C GLY A 192 -27.76 24.92 -2.88
N TRP A 193 -28.14 24.49 -4.08
CA TRP A 193 -27.22 23.94 -5.09
C TRP A 193 -26.88 25.01 -6.12
N VAL A 194 -25.58 25.23 -6.34
CA VAL A 194 -25.08 26.27 -7.23
C VAL A 194 -24.08 25.70 -8.23
N SER A 195 -23.76 26.44 -9.28
CA SER A 195 -22.71 26.04 -10.23
C SER A 195 -21.33 25.98 -9.57
N GLU A 196 -20.38 25.24 -10.17
CA GLU A 196 -19.00 25.18 -9.68
C GLU A 196 -18.36 26.57 -9.49
N GLU A 197 -18.61 27.53 -10.38
CA GLU A 197 -18.05 28.89 -10.28
C GLU A 197 -18.61 29.66 -9.07
N GLN A 198 -19.90 29.52 -8.80
CA GLN A 198 -20.54 30.12 -7.64
C GLN A 198 -20.07 29.45 -6.34
N ALA A 199 -19.91 28.12 -6.37
CA ALA A 199 -19.34 27.37 -5.27
C ALA A 199 -17.89 27.78 -5.02
N ASP A 200 -17.05 27.90 -6.05
CA ASP A 200 -15.67 28.41 -5.93
C ASP A 200 -15.64 29.80 -5.28
N THR A 201 -16.58 30.68 -5.62
CA THR A 201 -16.69 32.01 -5.00
C THR A 201 -17.06 31.92 -3.52
N PHE A 202 -17.96 31.00 -3.16
CA PHE A 202 -18.31 30.71 -1.77
C PHE A 202 -17.13 30.12 -0.99
N HIS A 203 -16.40 29.19 -1.60
CA HIS A 203 -15.29 28.46 -1.01
C HIS A 203 -13.93 29.18 -1.06
N ALA A 204 -13.86 30.34 -1.73
CA ALA A 204 -12.68 31.21 -1.71
C ALA A 204 -12.35 31.77 -0.31
N LYS A 205 -13.31 31.71 0.63
CA LYS A 205 -13.12 32.13 2.02
C LYS A 205 -12.62 30.96 2.86
N TRP A 206 -11.58 31.19 3.67
CA TRP A 206 -11.05 30.14 4.57
C TRP A 206 -12.04 29.66 5.66
N ALA A 207 -13.08 30.44 5.93
CA ALA A 207 -14.18 30.04 6.82
C ALA A 207 -15.05 28.93 6.21
N THR A 208 -15.13 28.86 4.88
CA THR A 208 -15.96 27.91 4.13
C THR A 208 -15.14 27.24 3.02
N PRO A 209 -13.94 26.71 3.26
CA PRO A 209 -13.07 26.23 2.19
C PRO A 209 -13.56 24.89 1.62
N TRP A 210 -13.14 24.56 0.41
CA TRP A 210 -13.33 23.22 -0.15
C TRP A 210 -12.67 22.17 0.74
N GLN A 211 -13.34 21.03 0.92
CA GLN A 211 -12.80 19.84 1.59
C GLN A 211 -12.78 18.65 0.64
N ILE A 212 -11.60 18.26 0.16
CA ILE A 212 -11.46 17.19 -0.82
C ILE A 212 -10.61 16.08 -0.21
N THR A 213 -11.14 14.87 -0.14
CA THR A 213 -10.42 13.73 0.45
C THR A 213 -10.14 12.69 -0.61
N GLU A 214 -8.86 12.36 -0.79
CA GLU A 214 -8.41 11.29 -1.68
C GLU A 214 -7.38 10.41 -0.95
N GLY A 215 -7.70 9.11 -0.80
CA GLY A 215 -6.88 8.18 -0.05
C GLY A 215 -6.66 8.64 1.40
N LEU A 216 -5.40 8.67 1.84
CA LEU A 216 -5.00 9.10 3.17
C LEU A 216 -4.65 10.60 3.24
N VAL A 217 -5.15 11.43 2.32
CA VAL A 217 -4.97 12.88 2.41
C VAL A 217 -6.31 13.61 2.35
N ARG A 218 -6.53 14.49 3.34
CA ARG A 218 -7.68 15.39 3.46
C ARG A 218 -7.20 16.80 3.13
N LEU A 219 -7.53 17.25 1.93
CA LEU A 219 -7.20 18.60 1.46
C LEU A 219 -8.30 19.57 1.89
N ARG A 220 -7.90 20.63 2.60
CA ARG A 220 -8.72 21.81 2.86
C ARG A 220 -8.12 22.98 2.09
N THR A 221 -8.89 23.62 1.21
CA THR A 221 -8.32 24.68 0.35
C THR A 221 -9.35 25.73 -0.05
N ASN A 222 -8.92 26.99 -0.17
CA ASN A 222 -9.70 28.04 -0.82
C ASN A 222 -9.28 28.28 -2.29
N VAL A 223 -8.49 27.36 -2.85
CA VAL A 223 -8.18 27.31 -4.27
C VAL A 223 -9.38 26.73 -5.02
N LYS A 224 -9.62 27.20 -6.25
CA LYS A 224 -10.68 26.69 -7.13
C LYS A 224 -10.66 25.15 -7.20
N ARG A 225 -11.83 24.53 -7.15
CA ARG A 225 -11.97 23.07 -7.07
C ARG A 225 -11.28 22.35 -8.23
N LYS A 226 -11.47 22.86 -9.45
CA LYS A 226 -10.82 22.33 -10.65
C LYS A 226 -9.29 22.37 -10.55
N VAL A 227 -8.72 23.46 -10.04
CA VAL A 227 -7.26 23.59 -9.83
C VAL A 227 -6.78 22.60 -8.77
N ALA A 228 -7.54 22.41 -7.70
CA ALA A 228 -7.23 21.40 -6.70
C ALA A 228 -7.17 19.99 -7.32
N LEU A 229 -8.18 19.60 -8.10
CA LEU A 229 -8.24 18.28 -8.74
C LEU A 229 -7.20 18.06 -9.83
N GLU A 230 -7.01 19.05 -10.72
CA GLU A 230 -6.19 18.90 -11.92
C GLU A 230 -4.70 19.23 -11.70
N LYS A 231 -4.36 20.05 -10.69
CA LYS A 231 -2.97 20.46 -10.43
C LYS A 231 -2.46 19.99 -9.06
N VAL A 232 -3.23 20.19 -8.00
CA VAL A 232 -2.77 19.91 -6.61
C VAL A 232 -2.70 18.41 -6.35
N PHE A 233 -3.75 17.65 -6.65
CA PHE A 233 -3.79 16.21 -6.37
C PHE A 233 -2.72 15.38 -7.10
N PRO A 234 -2.39 15.64 -8.38
CA PRO A 234 -1.27 14.99 -9.04
C PRO A 234 0.06 15.18 -8.28
N GLU A 235 0.39 16.40 -7.87
CA GLU A 235 1.61 16.69 -7.11
C GLU A 235 1.60 16.05 -5.72
N LEU A 236 0.45 16.08 -5.06
CA LEU A 236 0.22 15.44 -3.77
C LEU A 236 0.45 13.92 -3.84
N LYS A 237 -0.08 13.26 -4.88
CA LYS A 237 0.13 11.81 -5.11
C LYS A 237 1.60 11.48 -5.36
N LEU A 238 2.31 12.30 -6.12
CA LEU A 238 3.74 12.12 -6.37
C LEU A 238 4.53 12.27 -5.07
N ALA A 239 4.28 13.34 -4.32
CA ALA A 239 4.89 13.57 -3.01
C ALA A 239 4.63 12.41 -2.04
N TYR A 240 3.40 11.92 -1.98
CA TYR A 240 3.02 10.80 -1.12
C TYR A 240 3.73 9.49 -1.51
N ARG A 241 3.79 9.19 -2.82
CA ARG A 241 4.48 8.00 -3.34
C ARG A 241 5.98 8.01 -3.01
N ARG A 242 6.63 9.17 -3.09
CA ARG A 242 8.03 9.34 -2.69
C ARG A 242 8.21 9.03 -1.21
N MET A 243 7.32 9.53 -0.35
CA MET A 243 7.33 9.18 1.08
C MET A 243 7.14 7.69 1.33
N LYS A 244 6.20 7.03 0.65
CA LYS A 244 6.07 5.56 0.70
C LYS A 244 7.38 4.85 0.34
N THR A 245 8.13 5.35 -0.62
CA THR A 245 9.42 4.75 -1.02
C THR A 245 10.44 4.88 0.11
N ILE A 246 10.57 6.07 0.70
CA ILE A 246 11.49 6.34 1.82
C ILE A 246 11.12 5.50 3.06
N PHE A 247 9.83 5.33 3.34
CA PHE A 247 9.29 4.62 4.49
C PHE A 247 8.92 3.15 4.18
N ARG A 248 9.53 2.52 3.17
CA ARG A 248 9.39 1.07 2.86
C ARG A 248 7.93 0.60 2.70
N SER A 249 7.09 1.44 2.10
CA SER A 249 5.65 1.23 1.87
C SER A 249 4.79 1.19 3.13
N THR A 250 5.31 1.55 4.31
CA THR A 250 4.53 1.70 5.53
C THR A 250 3.60 2.90 5.41
N GLU A 251 2.29 2.71 5.57
CA GLU A 251 1.33 3.79 5.51
C GLU A 251 1.21 4.56 6.84
N PRO A 252 0.90 5.87 6.80
CA PRO A 252 0.50 6.63 7.98
C PRO A 252 -0.69 5.99 8.69
N ALA A 253 -0.66 5.97 10.03
CA ALA A 253 -1.75 5.42 10.84
C ALA A 253 -3.05 6.26 10.75
N GLN A 254 -2.92 7.53 10.36
CA GLN A 254 -4.04 8.46 10.21
C GLN A 254 -3.90 9.27 8.92
N PRO A 255 -5.00 9.79 8.35
CA PRO A 255 -4.94 10.69 7.20
C PRO A 255 -4.12 11.95 7.46
N ILE A 256 -3.41 12.42 6.44
CA ILE A 256 -2.72 13.71 6.42
C ILE A 256 -3.74 14.82 6.16
N ASP A 257 -3.86 15.76 7.09
CA ASP A 257 -4.62 17.00 6.89
C ASP A 257 -3.72 18.02 6.21
N LEU A 258 -4.00 18.34 4.95
CA LEU A 258 -3.28 19.35 4.19
C LEU A 258 -4.15 20.59 4.02
N TYR A 259 -3.71 21.72 4.56
CA TYR A 259 -4.35 23.02 4.38
C TYR A 259 -3.58 23.78 3.31
N LEU A 260 -4.12 23.83 2.09
CA LEU A 260 -3.52 24.55 0.98
C LEU A 260 -4.17 25.92 0.83
N LEU A 261 -3.41 26.97 1.13
CA LEU A 261 -3.88 28.35 1.15
C LEU A 261 -3.60 29.01 -0.20
N GLY A 262 -4.63 29.62 -0.77
CA GLY A 262 -4.66 30.12 -2.14
C GLY A 262 -3.83 31.37 -2.39
N SER A 263 -3.48 32.10 -1.33
CA SER A 263 -2.70 33.33 -1.40
C SER A 263 -1.69 33.43 -0.26
N ILE A 264 -0.61 34.19 -0.46
CA ILE A 264 0.37 34.49 0.59
C ILE A 264 -0.28 35.21 1.78
N ASN A 265 -1.31 36.04 1.52
CA ASN A 265 -2.03 36.74 2.57
C ASN A 265 -2.84 35.76 3.45
N ASP A 266 -3.55 34.81 2.85
CA ASP A 266 -4.25 33.78 3.61
C ASP A 266 -3.27 32.90 4.38
N PHE A 267 -2.12 32.58 3.76
CA PHE A 267 -1.04 31.82 4.36
C PHE A 267 -0.47 32.49 5.61
N ASN A 268 -0.10 33.76 5.50
CA ASN A 268 0.42 34.55 6.62
C ASN A 268 -0.65 34.75 7.69
N LYS A 269 -1.89 35.06 7.29
CA LYS A 269 -2.99 35.23 8.24
C LYS A 269 -3.29 33.94 9.01
N TYR A 270 -3.21 32.78 8.38
CA TYR A 270 -3.34 31.51 9.10
C TYR A 270 -2.18 31.35 10.10
N ALA A 271 -0.94 31.60 9.67
CA ALA A 271 0.25 31.50 10.52
C ALA A 271 0.18 32.44 11.75
N GLU A 272 -0.26 33.69 11.58
CA GLU A 272 -0.45 34.66 12.67
C GLU A 272 -1.43 34.19 13.74
N ASN A 273 -2.43 33.39 13.36
CA ASN A 273 -3.45 32.86 14.26
C ASN A 273 -3.07 31.53 14.90
N THR A 274 -1.88 31.02 14.61
CA THR A 274 -1.34 29.79 15.20
C THR A 274 -0.15 30.13 16.08
N GLU A 275 0.02 29.43 17.21
CA GLU A 275 1.21 29.54 18.08
C GLU A 275 2.45 28.88 17.43
N ILE A 276 2.66 29.13 16.14
CA ILE A 276 3.80 28.64 15.39
C ILE A 276 4.73 29.84 15.27
N GLY A 277 5.96 29.68 15.78
CA GLY A 277 7.04 30.64 15.57
C GLY A 277 7.12 31.04 14.09
N ALA A 278 7.51 32.27 13.84
CA ALA A 278 7.58 32.88 12.51
C ALA A 278 8.46 32.10 11.50
N GLU A 279 9.18 31.05 11.93
CA GLU A 279 10.27 30.42 11.18
C GLU A 279 9.84 29.40 10.12
N SER A 280 8.55 29.10 10.01
CA SER A 280 8.05 28.07 9.09
C SER A 280 7.56 28.62 7.73
N SER A 281 7.61 29.95 7.55
CA SER A 281 7.09 30.67 6.38
C SER A 281 8.01 30.68 5.15
N ASN A 282 9.32 30.44 5.32
CA ASN A 282 10.33 30.66 4.27
C ASN A 282 10.19 29.75 3.03
N TYR A 283 9.51 28.61 3.15
CA TYR A 283 9.30 27.65 2.06
C TYR A 283 7.84 27.46 1.69
N GLY A 284 6.94 28.33 2.17
CA GLY A 284 5.52 28.23 1.88
C GLY A 284 4.89 26.92 2.35
N ALA A 285 5.46 26.21 3.33
CA ALA A 285 4.90 25.00 3.89
C ALA A 285 5.44 24.67 5.29
N TYR A 286 4.59 24.15 6.17
CA TYR A 286 4.96 23.78 7.55
C TYR A 286 3.99 22.81 8.22
N LEU A 287 4.31 22.35 9.44
CA LEU A 287 3.43 21.57 10.30
C LEU A 287 2.89 22.44 11.43
N ASP A 288 1.58 22.57 11.53
CA ASP A 288 0.91 23.26 12.64
C ASP A 288 0.83 22.34 13.86
N ALA A 289 1.97 22.25 14.58
CA ALA A 289 2.12 21.33 15.70
C ALA A 289 1.28 21.72 16.94
N ALA A 290 0.83 22.97 17.04
CA ALA A 290 0.01 23.48 18.15
C ALA A 290 -1.46 23.06 18.01
N ASN A 291 -1.94 22.88 16.78
CA ASN A 291 -3.29 22.39 16.53
C ASN A 291 -3.43 20.90 16.90
N GLU A 292 -4.52 20.52 17.55
CA GLU A 292 -4.82 19.13 17.94
C GLU A 292 -4.76 18.15 16.74
N LYS A 293 -5.25 18.59 15.56
CA LYS A 293 -5.23 17.77 14.33
C LYS A 293 -3.88 17.76 13.63
N ARG A 294 -2.97 18.64 14.03
CA ARG A 294 -1.62 18.80 13.46
C ARG A 294 -1.62 18.82 11.92
N PRO A 295 -2.37 19.75 11.29
CA PRO A 295 -2.41 19.85 9.84
C PRO A 295 -1.06 20.34 9.32
N VAL A 296 -0.72 19.91 8.11
CA VAL A 296 0.36 20.53 7.35
C VAL A 296 -0.20 21.64 6.49
N ILE A 297 0.46 22.77 6.49
CA ILE A 297 0.05 23.97 5.77
C ILE A 297 0.94 24.10 4.54
N ALA A 298 0.37 24.50 3.41
CA ALA A 298 1.11 24.81 2.19
C ALA A 298 0.51 26.03 1.48
N LEU A 299 1.35 26.78 0.78
CA LEU A 299 0.96 27.90 -0.06
C LEU A 299 0.79 27.43 -1.50
N ASN A 300 -0.32 27.79 -2.12
CA ASN A 300 -0.55 27.62 -3.55
C ASN A 300 0.18 28.71 -4.35
N ASP A 301 1.49 28.54 -4.53
CA ASP A 301 2.32 29.34 -5.43
C ASP A 301 2.46 28.59 -6.76
N GLU A 302 2.02 29.15 -7.88
CA GLU A 302 2.03 28.45 -9.17
C GLU A 302 3.42 27.94 -9.59
N ARG A 303 4.49 28.64 -9.22
CA ARG A 303 5.87 28.28 -9.57
C ARG A 303 6.46 27.25 -8.61
N LYS A 304 5.96 27.21 -7.38
CA LYS A 304 6.50 26.40 -6.29
C LYS A 304 5.50 25.40 -5.72
N LEU A 305 4.36 25.17 -6.37
CA LEU A 305 3.29 24.33 -5.86
C LEU A 305 3.77 22.92 -5.51
N ARG A 306 4.45 22.28 -6.47
CA ARG A 306 5.04 20.93 -6.27
C ARG A 306 6.00 20.87 -5.09
N HIS A 307 6.70 21.98 -4.84
CA HIS A 307 7.72 22.12 -3.83
C HIS A 307 7.09 22.24 -2.44
N HIS A 308 6.14 23.17 -2.30
CA HIS A 308 5.39 23.39 -1.06
C HIS A 308 4.58 22.15 -0.66
N ILE A 309 3.91 21.49 -1.62
CA ILE A 309 3.19 20.23 -1.38
C ILE A 309 4.17 19.12 -0.99
N GLY A 310 5.29 18.97 -1.71
CA GLY A 310 6.31 17.98 -1.40
C GLY A 310 6.80 18.08 0.04
N TYR A 311 7.13 19.31 0.46
CA TYR A 311 7.58 19.60 1.82
C TYR A 311 6.49 19.30 2.87
N ALA A 312 5.29 19.85 2.70
CA ALA A 312 4.16 19.64 3.61
C ALA A 312 3.81 18.15 3.77
N ILE A 313 3.68 17.42 2.66
CA ILE A 313 3.34 16.00 2.69
C ILE A 313 4.42 15.20 3.44
N ALA A 314 5.70 15.51 3.26
CA ALA A 314 6.75 14.83 3.99
C ALA A 314 6.64 15.02 5.51
N LEU A 315 6.42 16.26 5.97
CA LEU A 315 6.21 16.56 7.39
C LEU A 315 5.00 15.80 7.94
N GLY A 316 3.88 15.84 7.22
CA GLY A 316 2.62 15.21 7.63
C GLY A 316 2.75 13.69 7.69
N TYR A 317 3.46 13.10 6.74
CA TYR A 317 3.73 11.68 6.67
C TYR A 317 4.59 11.22 7.86
N MET A 318 5.69 11.92 8.14
CA MET A 318 6.56 11.63 9.29
C MET A 318 5.82 11.75 10.63
N ASP A 319 4.97 12.77 10.77
CA ASP A 319 4.20 12.99 11.98
C ASP A 319 3.19 11.86 12.26
N ARG A 320 2.71 11.18 11.22
CA ARG A 320 1.65 10.15 11.31
C ARG A 320 2.14 8.70 11.18
N VAL A 321 3.37 8.51 10.68
CA VAL A 321 4.03 7.20 10.62
C VAL A 321 4.85 6.92 11.87
N LYS A 322 5.34 7.95 12.57
CA LYS A 322 6.04 7.74 13.83
C LYS A 322 5.11 7.15 14.88
N GLU A 323 5.60 6.19 15.63
CA GLU A 323 4.97 5.78 16.89
C GLU A 323 5.05 6.92 17.90
N ALA A 324 4.03 7.03 18.78
CA ALA A 324 3.87 8.17 19.69
C ALA A 324 5.06 8.46 20.61
N LYS A 325 5.97 7.49 20.79
CA LYS A 325 7.14 7.58 21.67
C LYS A 325 8.43 8.00 20.95
N VAL A 326 8.44 8.10 19.62
CA VAL A 326 9.64 8.46 18.85
C VAL A 326 9.72 9.96 18.66
N VAL A 327 10.83 10.56 19.10
CA VAL A 327 11.17 11.94 18.80
C VAL A 327 12.09 11.96 17.58
N ILE A 328 11.60 12.49 16.46
CA ILE A 328 12.41 12.71 15.26
C ILE A 328 13.09 14.09 15.40
N PRO A 329 14.43 14.19 15.35
CA PRO A 329 15.10 15.47 15.55
C PRO A 329 14.75 16.45 14.41
N PRO A 330 14.64 17.77 14.70
CA PRO A 330 14.21 18.75 13.70
C PRO A 330 15.04 18.74 12.41
N TRP A 331 16.36 18.58 12.51
CA TRP A 331 17.23 18.51 11.34
C TRP A 331 16.85 17.37 10.40
N PHE A 332 16.43 16.22 10.94
CA PHE A 332 16.06 15.05 10.14
C PHE A 332 14.70 15.24 9.47
N GLN A 333 13.75 15.85 10.18
CA GLN A 333 12.46 16.22 9.60
C GLN A 333 12.65 17.16 8.41
N VAL A 334 13.46 18.20 8.60
CA VAL A 334 13.77 19.18 7.53
C VAL A 334 14.55 18.52 6.39
N ALA A 335 15.47 17.59 6.69
CA ALA A 335 16.22 16.86 5.68
C ALA A 335 15.31 16.03 4.75
N VAL A 336 14.42 15.21 5.33
CA VAL A 336 13.49 14.38 4.57
C VAL A 336 12.48 15.23 3.81
N ALA A 337 11.98 16.31 4.42
CA ALA A 337 11.07 17.23 3.76
C ALA A 337 11.72 17.97 2.58
N GLY A 338 12.96 18.46 2.75
CA GLY A 338 13.74 19.08 1.68
C GLY A 338 14.01 18.13 0.51
N TYR A 339 14.26 16.86 0.80
CA TYR A 339 14.39 15.83 -0.25
C TYR A 339 13.09 15.67 -1.06
N ASN A 340 11.96 15.50 -0.38
CA ASN A 340 10.68 15.31 -1.05
C ASN A 340 10.20 16.54 -1.84
N ASP A 341 10.66 17.72 -1.44
CA ASP A 341 10.43 18.99 -2.10
C ASP A 341 11.24 19.11 -3.41
N ARG A 342 12.58 19.16 -3.34
CA ARG A 342 13.43 19.47 -4.50
C ARG A 342 14.45 18.42 -4.82
N PHE A 343 15.06 17.83 -3.79
CA PHE A 343 16.28 17.06 -4.04
C PHE A 343 16.03 15.67 -4.63
N HIS A 344 14.83 15.10 -4.55
CA HIS A 344 14.51 13.84 -5.24
C HIS A 344 14.61 13.94 -6.78
N ASP A 345 14.37 15.11 -7.35
CA ASP A 345 14.47 15.33 -8.80
C ASP A 345 15.89 15.74 -9.17
N LYS A 346 16.49 15.03 -10.13
CA LYS A 346 17.88 15.28 -10.54
C LYS A 346 18.04 16.64 -11.25
N THR A 347 17.02 17.10 -11.96
CA THR A 347 17.04 18.37 -12.69
C THR A 347 16.99 19.53 -11.70
N ASP A 348 16.06 19.48 -10.73
CA ASP A 348 15.93 20.49 -9.69
C ASP A 348 17.16 20.55 -8.79
N ARG A 349 17.67 19.37 -8.40
CA ARG A 349 18.92 19.25 -7.64
C ARG A 349 20.07 19.90 -8.39
N LYS A 350 20.27 19.57 -9.67
CA LYS A 350 21.33 20.16 -10.49
C LYS A 350 21.19 21.68 -10.55
N TRP A 351 19.97 22.16 -10.85
CA TRP A 351 19.71 23.60 -10.92
C TRP A 351 20.03 24.30 -9.59
N LEU A 352 19.62 23.74 -8.44
CA LEU A 352 19.94 24.30 -7.12
C LEU A 352 21.44 24.32 -6.85
N ILE A 353 22.16 23.25 -7.18
CA ILE A 353 23.61 23.18 -6.98
C ILE A 353 24.31 24.28 -7.79
N GLU A 354 23.85 24.53 -9.01
CA GLU A 354 24.47 25.51 -9.93
C GLU A 354 24.05 26.96 -9.64
N ASN A 355 22.83 27.19 -9.12
CA ASN A 355 22.23 28.53 -9.07
C ASN A 355 21.92 29.02 -7.64
N SER A 356 21.91 28.15 -6.64
CA SER A 356 21.56 28.56 -5.27
C SER A 356 22.79 29.08 -4.52
N PRO A 357 22.78 30.33 -4.03
CA PRO A 357 23.88 30.86 -3.21
C PRO A 357 24.12 30.04 -1.93
N TYR A 358 23.14 29.25 -1.53
CA TYR A 358 23.19 28.38 -0.37
C TYR A 358 24.03 27.12 -0.55
N ILE A 359 24.30 26.72 -1.80
CA ILE A 359 25.09 25.53 -2.13
C ILE A 359 26.39 25.91 -2.85
N THR A 360 26.36 26.92 -3.73
CA THR A 360 27.52 27.34 -4.53
C THR A 360 28.69 27.85 -3.69
N GLY A 361 28.42 28.42 -2.50
CA GLY A 361 29.45 28.81 -1.52
C GLY A 361 30.06 27.66 -0.73
N GLY A 362 29.71 26.40 -1.05
CA GLY A 362 30.11 25.20 -0.33
C GLY A 362 29.16 24.82 0.80
N LEU A 363 29.19 23.54 1.17
CA LEU A 363 28.44 23.01 2.30
C LEU A 363 29.10 23.43 3.61
N GLY A 364 28.28 23.73 4.62
CA GLY A 364 28.74 23.85 6.00
C GLY A 364 29.07 22.47 6.59
N LYS A 365 29.42 22.42 7.88
CA LYS A 365 29.67 21.15 8.57
C LYS A 365 28.36 20.54 9.03
N TYR A 366 28.15 19.26 8.74
CA TYR A 366 26.99 18.52 9.24
C TYR A 366 27.00 18.37 10.75
N ALA A 367 28.17 18.36 11.40
CA ALA A 367 28.28 18.28 12.86
C ALA A 367 27.53 19.44 13.52
N ASP A 368 27.74 20.67 13.03
CA ASP A 368 27.09 21.88 13.53
C ASP A 368 25.56 21.78 13.34
N LEU A 369 25.11 21.31 12.18
CA LEU A 369 23.68 21.11 11.89
C LEU A 369 23.04 20.00 12.73
N PHE A 370 23.76 18.98 13.15
CA PHE A 370 23.18 17.92 13.98
C PHE A 370 23.10 18.29 15.45
N GLU A 371 23.99 19.17 15.92
CA GLU A 371 24.10 19.57 17.32
C GLU A 371 23.22 20.77 17.66
N THR A 372 23.19 21.81 16.81
CA THR A 372 22.59 23.10 17.15
C THR A 372 21.42 23.52 16.27
N PHE A 373 20.95 22.64 15.37
CA PHE A 373 19.84 22.98 14.47
C PHE A 373 18.53 23.13 15.26
N ASP A 374 18.18 24.37 15.47
CA ASP A 374 16.90 24.80 15.97
C ASP A 374 16.30 25.77 14.94
N PRO A 375 15.33 25.33 14.12
CA PRO A 375 14.73 26.21 13.14
C PRO A 375 14.14 27.46 13.78
N SER A 376 13.80 27.41 15.09
CA SER A 376 13.17 28.53 15.78
C SER A 376 14.08 29.69 16.16
N GLN A 377 15.38 29.46 16.15
CA GLN A 377 16.38 30.46 16.52
C GLN A 377 17.23 30.87 15.31
N MET A 378 16.89 30.38 14.13
CA MET A 378 17.67 30.60 12.92
C MET A 378 17.12 31.77 12.09
N GLU A 379 18.02 32.66 11.68
CA GLU A 379 17.76 33.64 10.64
C GLU A 379 17.35 32.94 9.32
N ALA A 380 16.46 33.59 8.57
CA ALA A 380 15.84 33.00 7.37
C ALA A 380 16.88 32.47 6.37
N GLU A 381 17.95 33.23 6.10
CA GLU A 381 18.99 32.83 5.15
C GLU A 381 19.77 31.60 5.63
N SER A 382 20.14 31.58 6.92
CA SER A 382 20.84 30.45 7.55
C SER A 382 19.97 29.20 7.54
N PHE A 383 18.66 29.34 7.79
CA PHE A 383 17.71 28.24 7.72
C PHE A 383 17.58 27.68 6.29
N LEU A 384 17.46 28.56 5.28
CA LEU A 384 17.43 28.16 3.86
C LEU A 384 18.70 27.40 3.45
N LYS A 385 19.86 27.84 3.96
CA LYS A 385 21.14 27.16 3.75
C LYS A 385 21.18 25.77 4.38
N ALA A 386 20.83 25.68 5.67
CA ALA A 386 20.79 24.42 6.38
C ALA A 386 19.82 23.43 5.74
N MET A 387 18.62 23.87 5.37
CA MET A 387 17.65 23.02 4.68
C MET A 387 18.17 22.49 3.34
N SER A 388 18.80 23.34 2.52
CA SER A 388 19.37 22.93 1.24
C SER A 388 20.43 21.85 1.44
N GLN A 389 21.30 22.04 2.43
CA GLN A 389 22.34 21.07 2.79
C GLN A 389 21.76 19.76 3.38
N LEU A 390 20.70 19.83 4.18
CA LEU A 390 20.03 18.68 4.77
C LEU A 390 19.23 17.88 3.73
N GLY A 391 18.58 18.56 2.77
CA GLY A 391 17.91 17.89 1.64
C GLY A 391 18.90 17.14 0.73
N LEU A 392 20.07 17.73 0.48
CA LEU A 392 21.18 17.06 -0.23
C LEU A 392 21.69 15.83 0.52
N LEU A 393 21.73 15.88 1.85
CA LEU A 393 22.15 14.73 2.67
C LEU A 393 21.23 13.52 2.45
N VAL A 394 19.92 13.73 2.42
CA VAL A 394 18.96 12.64 2.16
C VAL A 394 19.06 12.18 0.71
N ALA A 395 19.25 13.09 -0.25
CA ALA A 395 19.49 12.72 -1.64
C ALA A 395 20.75 11.85 -1.80
N TYR A 396 21.81 12.16 -1.05
CA TYR A 396 22.99 11.32 -0.95
C TYR A 396 22.62 9.93 -0.40
N PHE A 397 21.92 9.83 0.72
CA PHE A 397 21.54 8.53 1.29
C PHE A 397 20.68 7.68 0.36
N VAL A 398 19.76 8.30 -0.37
CA VAL A 398 18.75 7.60 -1.19
C VAL A 398 19.25 7.29 -2.61
N ASP A 399 19.97 8.20 -3.25
CA ASP A 399 20.21 8.13 -4.71
C ASP A 399 21.65 7.83 -5.13
N GLY A 400 22.62 7.77 -4.22
CA GLY A 400 24.01 7.52 -4.64
C GLY A 400 25.07 7.53 -3.55
N GLY A 401 24.67 7.32 -2.30
CA GLY A 401 25.57 7.23 -1.16
C GLY A 401 26.34 5.93 -1.13
N ASN A 402 27.38 5.86 -0.29
CA ASN A 402 28.06 4.60 -0.06
C ASN A 402 27.17 3.67 0.79
N ALA A 403 27.41 2.36 0.70
CA ALA A 403 26.57 1.35 1.37
C ALA A 403 26.48 1.57 2.89
N LYS A 404 27.58 1.98 3.54
CA LYS A 404 27.63 2.26 4.98
C LYS A 404 26.65 3.38 5.37
N HIS A 405 26.67 4.50 4.65
CA HIS A 405 25.85 5.66 4.94
C HIS A 405 24.38 5.44 4.59
N THR A 406 24.09 4.79 3.45
CA THR A 406 22.73 4.37 3.10
C THR A 406 22.16 3.44 4.17
N GLN A 407 22.97 2.51 4.70
CA GLN A 407 22.54 1.64 5.79
C GLN A 407 22.22 2.42 7.08
N LEU A 408 23.04 3.40 7.48
CA LEU A 408 22.75 4.24 8.65
C LEU A 408 21.40 4.95 8.53
N PHE A 409 21.11 5.54 7.36
CA PHE A 409 19.82 6.16 7.08
C PHE A 409 18.68 5.15 7.15
N GLN A 410 18.81 4.01 6.48
CA GLN A 410 17.80 2.95 6.50
C GLN A 410 17.52 2.41 7.90
N GLU A 411 18.53 2.27 8.75
CA GLU A 411 18.37 1.84 10.14
C GLU A 411 17.68 2.91 11.01
N ALA A 412 17.98 4.20 10.78
CA ALA A 412 17.26 5.28 11.45
C ALA A 412 15.78 5.30 11.07
N MET A 413 15.49 5.16 9.77
CA MET A 413 14.12 5.03 9.26
C MET A 413 13.39 3.83 9.86
N GLN A 414 14.03 2.67 9.90
CA GLN A 414 13.44 1.47 10.51
C GLN A 414 13.19 1.68 12.01
N ALA A 415 14.09 2.33 12.74
CA ALA A 415 13.91 2.61 14.15
C ALA A 415 12.76 3.60 14.43
N VAL A 416 12.50 4.53 13.50
CA VAL A 416 11.30 5.40 13.55
C VAL A 416 10.03 4.57 13.37
N LEU A 417 10.02 3.64 12.41
CA LEU A 417 8.91 2.73 12.16
C LEU A 417 8.66 1.76 13.33
N ASP A 418 9.72 1.20 13.91
CA ASP A 418 9.64 0.23 15.01
C ASP A 418 9.24 0.86 16.35
N GLY A 419 9.21 2.20 16.43
CA GLY A 419 8.89 2.91 17.65
C GLY A 419 9.97 2.84 18.74
N LYS A 420 11.20 2.38 18.43
CA LYS A 420 12.26 2.12 19.41
C LYS A 420 13.66 2.31 18.85
N GLY A 421 14.56 2.84 19.68
CA GLY A 421 15.99 2.93 19.36
C GLY A 421 16.37 4.02 18.34
N ALA A 422 15.44 4.88 17.92
CA ALA A 422 15.67 5.92 16.93
C ALA A 422 16.80 6.90 17.34
N ASP A 423 16.82 7.34 18.61
CA ASP A 423 17.86 8.24 19.14
C ASP A 423 19.28 7.70 18.94
N GLY A 424 19.46 6.39 19.15
CA GLY A 424 20.75 5.73 18.94
C GLY A 424 21.18 5.76 17.47
N LYS A 425 20.22 5.62 16.55
CA LYS A 425 20.46 5.67 15.10
C LYS A 425 20.73 7.09 14.61
N PHE A 426 20.01 8.09 15.10
CA PHE A 426 20.32 9.50 14.80
C PHE A 426 21.69 9.91 15.33
N ARG A 427 22.07 9.47 16.55
CA ARG A 427 23.43 9.67 17.07
C ARG A 427 24.50 8.97 16.23
N ALA A 428 24.19 7.81 15.63
CA ALA A 428 25.13 7.13 14.74
C ALA A 428 25.35 7.92 13.43
N ILE A 429 24.29 8.50 12.86
CA ILE A 429 24.41 9.45 11.73
C ILE A 429 25.25 10.66 12.14
N ALA A 430 24.96 11.25 13.31
CA ALA A 430 25.69 12.42 13.78
C ALA A 430 27.19 12.15 14.00
N LYS A 431 27.55 10.97 14.51
CA LYS A 431 28.96 10.54 14.64
C LYS A 431 29.68 10.40 13.30
N ALA A 432 28.94 10.15 12.21
CA ALA A 432 29.49 10.08 10.86
C ALA A 432 29.62 11.45 10.18
N ALA A 433 29.29 12.56 10.86
CA ALA A 433 29.23 13.90 10.26
C ALA A 433 30.46 14.28 9.43
N LYS A 434 31.67 14.04 9.94
CA LYS A 434 32.91 14.36 9.20
C LYS A 434 33.03 13.55 7.90
N GLU A 435 32.70 12.26 7.93
CA GLU A 435 32.69 11.44 6.72
C GLU A 435 31.60 11.88 5.74
N LEU A 436 30.47 12.42 6.25
CA LEU A 436 29.38 12.94 5.44
C LEU A 436 29.73 14.27 4.77
N ASP A 437 30.48 15.16 5.45
CA ASP A 437 30.95 16.42 4.86
C ASP A 437 31.73 16.15 3.55
N GLU A 438 32.67 15.21 3.62
CA GLU A 438 33.49 14.81 2.47
C GLU A 438 32.65 14.08 1.41
N ALA A 439 31.87 13.06 1.82
CA ALA A 439 31.15 12.20 0.89
C ALA A 439 30.00 12.91 0.15
N VAL A 440 29.26 13.82 0.82
CA VAL A 440 28.23 14.62 0.15
C VAL A 440 28.89 15.63 -0.78
N GLY A 441 30.02 16.23 -0.39
CA GLY A 441 30.80 17.11 -1.27
C GLY A 441 31.27 16.42 -2.55
N GLU A 442 31.65 15.14 -2.50
CA GLU A 442 31.95 14.34 -3.70
C GLU A 442 30.70 14.00 -4.52
N PHE A 443 29.60 13.71 -3.85
CA PHE A 443 28.32 13.44 -4.50
C PHE A 443 27.82 14.64 -5.31
N LEU A 444 28.06 15.87 -4.84
CA LEU A 444 27.74 17.09 -5.58
C LEU A 444 28.50 17.26 -6.90
N LYS A 445 29.66 16.61 -7.05
CA LYS A 445 30.49 16.71 -8.26
C LYS A 445 30.08 15.71 -9.35
N LYS A 446 29.22 14.75 -9.01
CA LYS A 446 28.72 13.70 -9.91
C LYS A 446 27.33 14.08 -10.41
#